data_AF-A0A966W6C9-F1
#
_entry.id   AF-A0A966W6C9-F1
#
_cell.length_a   1.000
_cell.length_b   1.000
_cell.length_c   1.000
_cell.angle_alpha   90.00
_cell.angle_beta   90.00
_cell.angle_gamma   90.00
#
_symmetry.space_group_name_H-M   'P 1'
#
loop_
_entity.id
_entity.type
_entity.pdbx_description
1 polymer ?
#
loop_
_entity_poly.entity_id
_entity_poly.type
_entity_poly.pdbx_seq_one_letter_code
_entity_poly.pdbx_strand_id
1 'polypeptide(L)'
;PGNEFEGLHAIKEDPARICDATIRPFPTLRTEIRDLTDEEAERLSLIENLQRENLTPLEEGYRYTHLQRRDPSRWSVRAIADFVHKKKSTIQNRLNLVRDLAVAEAVLSERIPPTAGFHIMRLPPEMRTTYLAEAVRHGLTVEQVRADVDRRVTILRATSKPRQAATPNVR
;
A
#
# COMPACT_ATOMS: atom_id res chain seq x y z
N PRO A 1 -49.80 -31.41 53.61
CA PRO A 1 -50.87 -31.12 52.64
C PRO A 1 -50.25 -30.46 51.39
N GLY A 2 -49.85 -31.20 50.37
CA GLY A 2 -50.70 -32.07 49.58
C GLY A 2 -51.05 -31.32 48.29
N ASN A 3 -50.41 -31.70 47.19
CA ASN A 3 -50.81 -31.60 45.78
C ASN A 3 -49.55 -31.84 44.95
N GLU A 4 -49.25 -33.09 44.58
CA GLU A 4 -49.85 -33.86 43.48
C GLU A 4 -49.65 -33.18 42.11
N PHE A 5 -48.77 -33.81 41.35
CA PHE A 5 -48.56 -33.66 39.93
C PHE A 5 -49.85 -34.00 39.18
N GLU A 6 -50.21 -33.22 38.17
CA GLU A 6 -50.72 -33.75 36.90
C GLU A 6 -50.85 -32.63 35.87
N GLY A 7 -50.51 -32.95 34.61
CA GLY A 7 -50.73 -32.05 33.48
C GLY A 7 -49.49 -31.73 32.66
N LEU A 8 -48.80 -32.75 32.15
CA LEU A 8 -47.97 -32.65 30.95
C LEU A 8 -48.84 -32.18 29.77
N HIS A 9 -49.04 -30.87 29.64
CA HIS A 9 -49.48 -30.30 28.38
C HIS A 9 -48.28 -30.20 27.48
N ALA A 10 -48.11 -31.25 26.65
CA ALA A 10 -47.28 -31.20 25.46
C ALA A 10 -47.76 -30.04 24.58
N ILE A 11 -47.09 -28.90 24.70
CA ILE A 11 -47.21 -27.82 23.73
C ILE A 11 -46.51 -28.35 22.47
N LYS A 12 -47.31 -28.93 21.57
CA LYS A 12 -46.89 -29.13 20.18
C LYS A 12 -46.75 -27.74 19.57
N GLU A 13 -45.62 -27.08 19.80
CA GLU A 13 -45.26 -25.93 18.98
C GLU A 13 -44.91 -26.45 17.60
N ASP A 14 -45.76 -26.06 16.65
CA ASP A 14 -45.59 -26.28 15.23
C ASP A 14 -44.26 -25.67 14.76
N PRO A 15 -43.29 -26.47 14.26
CA PRO A 15 -41.99 -25.96 13.82
C PRO A 15 -42.11 -24.97 12.66
N ALA A 16 -43.29 -24.85 12.01
CA ALA A 16 -43.53 -23.89 10.94
C ALA A 16 -43.62 -22.42 11.42
N ARG A 17 -43.75 -22.14 12.73
CA ARG A 17 -43.96 -20.78 13.23
C ARG A 17 -42.69 -19.98 13.52
N ILE A 18 -41.53 -20.64 13.54
CA ILE A 18 -40.22 -19.98 13.79
C ILE A 18 -39.64 -19.38 12.50
N CYS A 19 -40.17 -19.73 11.33
CA CYS A 19 -39.60 -19.35 10.04
C CYS A 19 -39.77 -17.86 9.67
N ASP A 20 -40.76 -17.17 10.23
CA ASP A 20 -41.25 -15.90 9.63
C ASP A 20 -40.92 -14.64 10.46
N ALA A 21 -40.50 -14.78 11.73
CA ALA A 21 -40.34 -13.64 12.63
C ALA A 21 -38.89 -13.13 12.78
N THR A 22 -37.90 -13.69 12.05
CA THR A 22 -36.48 -13.33 12.23
C THR A 22 -35.73 -13.02 10.92
N ILE A 23 -36.42 -12.96 9.78
CA ILE A 23 -35.83 -12.43 8.56
C ILE A 23 -35.99 -10.92 8.60
N ARG A 24 -35.00 -10.22 9.16
CA ARG A 24 -34.89 -8.77 8.95
C ARG A 24 -34.70 -8.56 7.45
N PRO A 25 -35.53 -7.74 6.77
CA PRO A 25 -35.29 -7.42 5.38
C PRO A 25 -33.89 -6.79 5.26
N PHE A 26 -33.03 -7.41 4.46
CA PHE A 26 -31.72 -6.83 4.17
C PHE A 26 -31.95 -5.47 3.51
N PRO A 27 -31.19 -4.43 3.90
CA PRO A 27 -31.31 -3.13 3.26
C PRO A 27 -31.09 -3.30 1.75
N THR A 28 -32.05 -2.86 0.94
CA THR A 28 -31.93 -2.83 -0.51
C THR A 28 -30.77 -1.94 -0.91
N LEU A 29 -29.76 -2.53 -1.53
CA LEU A 29 -28.60 -1.81 -2.07
C LEU A 29 -28.98 -1.18 -3.41
N ARG A 30 -28.68 0.11 -3.59
CA ARG A 30 -28.75 0.77 -4.88
C ARG A 30 -27.59 0.25 -5.73
N THR A 31 -27.91 -0.47 -6.81
CA THR A 31 -26.91 -0.96 -7.78
C THR A 31 -27.16 -0.35 -9.15
N GLU A 32 -26.09 -0.14 -9.90
CA GLU A 32 -26.13 0.32 -11.29
C GLU A 32 -25.63 -0.82 -12.17
N ILE A 33 -26.49 -1.33 -13.06
CA ILE A 33 -26.12 -2.35 -14.03
C ILE A 33 -25.60 -1.61 -15.27
N ARG A 34 -24.35 -1.88 -15.64
CA ARG A 34 -23.68 -1.29 -16.80
C ARG A 34 -23.21 -2.40 -17.73
N ASP A 35 -23.54 -2.30 -19.01
CA ASP A 35 -22.95 -3.15 -20.04
C ASP A 35 -21.53 -2.65 -20.31
N LEU A 36 -20.54 -3.53 -20.16
CA LEU A 36 -19.13 -3.24 -20.39
C LEU A 36 -18.63 -4.13 -21.54
N THR A 37 -17.75 -3.59 -22.37
CA THR A 37 -16.96 -4.41 -23.30
C THR A 37 -15.95 -5.27 -22.53
N ASP A 38 -15.45 -6.35 -23.13
CA ASP A 38 -14.45 -7.22 -22.49
C ASP A 38 -13.19 -6.45 -22.07
N GLU A 39 -12.75 -5.49 -22.88
CA GLU A 39 -11.59 -4.63 -22.56
C GLU A 39 -11.88 -3.71 -21.37
N GLU A 40 -13.08 -3.12 -21.31
CA GLU A 40 -13.50 -2.29 -20.18
C GLU A 40 -13.65 -3.11 -18.90
N ALA A 41 -14.19 -4.32 -19.00
CA ALA A 41 -14.31 -5.25 -17.88
C ALA A 41 -12.95 -5.69 -17.35
N GLU A 42 -12.00 -6.04 -18.23
CA GLU A 42 -10.61 -6.36 -17.85
C GLU A 42 -9.96 -5.16 -17.17
N ARG A 43 -10.11 -3.98 -17.76
CA ARG A 43 -9.57 -2.73 -17.22
C ARG A 43 -10.12 -2.44 -15.84
N LEU A 44 -11.44 -2.53 -15.66
CA LEU A 44 -12.12 -2.27 -14.39
C LEU A 44 -11.67 -3.27 -13.32
N SER A 45 -11.64 -4.55 -13.65
CA SER A 45 -11.14 -5.60 -12.76
C SER A 45 -9.71 -5.31 -12.29
N LEU A 46 -8.85 -4.83 -13.20
CA LEU A 46 -7.49 -4.46 -12.84
C LEU A 46 -7.44 -3.26 -11.89
N ILE A 47 -8.26 -2.23 -12.11
CA ILE A 47 -8.34 -1.05 -11.23
C ILE A 47 -8.79 -1.45 -9.83
N GLU A 48 -9.91 -2.18 -9.72
CA GLU A 48 -10.47 -2.62 -8.44
C GLU A 48 -9.46 -3.45 -7.64
N ASN A 49 -8.76 -4.38 -8.31
CA ASN A 49 -7.72 -5.18 -7.69
C ASN A 49 -6.52 -4.36 -7.17
N LEU A 50 -6.23 -3.21 -7.78
CA LEU A 50 -5.15 -2.31 -7.36
C LEU A 50 -5.60 -1.24 -6.37
N GLN A 51 -6.90 -0.94 -6.31
CA GLN A 51 -7.50 0.04 -5.42
C GLN A 51 -8.12 -0.57 -4.15
N ARG A 52 -7.92 -1.89 -3.92
CA ARG A 52 -8.30 -2.54 -2.66
C ARG A 52 -7.77 -1.75 -1.45
N GLU A 53 -8.67 -1.44 -0.52
CA GLU A 53 -8.41 -0.55 0.63
C GLU A 53 -7.33 -1.08 1.59
N ASN A 54 -7.08 -2.39 1.58
CA ASN A 54 -6.17 -3.05 2.53
C ASN A 54 -4.78 -3.39 1.98
N LEU A 55 -4.35 -2.80 0.85
CA LEU A 55 -3.01 -3.07 0.31
C LEU A 55 -1.94 -2.28 1.07
N THR A 56 -0.93 -2.99 1.57
CA THR A 56 0.27 -2.36 2.13
C THR A 56 1.11 -1.72 1.01
N PRO A 57 1.93 -0.68 1.32
CA PRO A 57 2.76 -0.04 0.29
C PRO A 57 3.74 -0.98 -0.41
N LEU A 58 4.16 -2.05 0.27
CA LEU A 58 5.03 -3.07 -0.27
C LEU A 58 4.29 -3.96 -1.28
N GLU A 59 3.07 -4.40 -0.95
CA GLU A 59 2.20 -5.16 -1.87
C GLU A 59 1.83 -4.36 -3.12
N GLU A 60 1.49 -3.07 -2.97
CA GLU A 60 1.25 -2.19 -4.12
C GLU A 60 2.50 -2.13 -5.02
N GLY A 61 3.69 -2.01 -4.43
CA GLY A 61 4.96 -2.02 -5.17
C GLY A 61 5.19 -3.32 -5.96
N TYR A 62 4.89 -4.48 -5.36
CA TYR A 62 4.99 -5.77 -6.05
C TYR A 62 4.00 -5.88 -7.20
N ARG A 63 2.75 -5.44 -6.99
CA ARG A 63 1.71 -5.41 -8.04
C ARG A 63 2.12 -4.51 -9.20
N TYR A 64 2.64 -3.31 -8.92
CA TYR A 64 3.12 -2.41 -9.98
C TYR A 64 4.32 -2.97 -10.73
N THR A 65 5.23 -3.65 -10.02
CA THR A 65 6.36 -4.33 -10.65
C THR A 65 5.87 -5.44 -11.58
N HIS A 66 4.84 -6.18 -11.19
CA HIS A 66 4.23 -7.21 -12.03
C HIS A 66 3.57 -6.63 -13.29
N LEU A 67 2.87 -5.50 -13.18
CA LEU A 67 2.34 -4.77 -14.34
C LEU A 67 3.47 -4.34 -15.30
N GLN A 68 4.53 -3.74 -14.75
CA GLN A 68 5.70 -3.33 -15.54
C GLN A 68 6.37 -4.49 -16.26
N ARG A 69 6.41 -5.68 -15.64
CA ARG A 69 6.98 -6.89 -16.25
C ARG A 69 6.12 -7.45 -17.38
N ARG A 70 4.79 -7.35 -17.27
CA ARG A 70 3.85 -7.85 -18.28
C ARG A 70 3.91 -7.04 -19.58
N ASP A 71 3.93 -5.71 -19.46
CA ASP A 71 4.04 -4.81 -20.60
C ASP A 71 4.76 -3.51 -20.18
N PRO A 72 6.09 -3.44 -20.31
CA PRO A 72 6.86 -2.27 -19.92
C PRO A 72 6.51 -1.00 -20.72
N SER A 73 6.03 -1.18 -21.95
CA SER A 73 5.70 -0.09 -22.88
C SER A 73 4.38 0.59 -22.48
N ARG A 74 3.39 -0.21 -22.08
CA ARG A 74 2.08 0.26 -21.62
C ARG A 74 2.13 0.75 -20.17
N TRP A 75 2.86 0.05 -19.29
CA TRP A 75 2.85 0.32 -17.85
C TRP A 75 4.03 1.16 -17.37
N SER A 76 4.22 2.33 -17.95
CA SER A 76 5.18 3.31 -17.40
C SER A 76 4.74 3.79 -16.00
N VAL A 77 5.66 4.32 -15.19
CA VAL A 77 5.33 4.89 -13.86
C VAL A 77 4.25 5.97 -13.97
N ARG A 78 4.27 6.75 -15.05
CA ARG A 78 3.25 7.77 -15.32
C ARG A 78 1.91 7.13 -15.68
N ALA A 79 1.91 6.14 -16.58
CA ALA A 79 0.70 5.44 -16.97
C ALA A 79 0.03 4.75 -15.77
N ILE A 80 0.80 4.11 -14.90
CA ILE A 80 0.27 3.50 -13.66
C ILE A 80 -0.31 4.59 -12.75
N ALA A 81 0.38 5.71 -12.56
CA ALA A 81 -0.10 6.82 -11.73
C ALA A 81 -1.44 7.39 -12.22
N ASP A 82 -1.56 7.60 -13.53
CA ASP A 82 -2.79 8.07 -14.18
C ASP A 82 -3.90 7.01 -14.07
N PHE A 83 -3.54 5.73 -14.20
CA PHE A 83 -4.47 4.59 -14.10
C PHE A 83 -5.06 4.40 -12.70
N VAL A 84 -4.27 4.54 -11.64
CA VAL A 84 -4.74 4.38 -10.25
C VAL A 84 -5.14 5.70 -9.58
N HIS A 85 -5.10 6.83 -10.30
CA HIS A 85 -5.37 8.18 -9.81
C HIS A 85 -4.52 8.60 -8.60
N LYS A 86 -3.22 8.25 -8.61
CA LYS A 86 -2.27 8.61 -7.54
C LYS A 86 -1.12 9.43 -8.11
N LYS A 87 -0.42 10.17 -7.25
CA LYS A 87 0.75 10.95 -7.67
C LYS A 87 1.86 10.03 -8.19
N LYS A 88 2.55 10.44 -9.25
CA LYS A 88 3.72 9.73 -9.80
C LYS A 88 4.77 9.43 -8.73
N SER A 89 5.02 10.36 -7.81
CA SER A 89 5.97 10.18 -6.70
C SER A 89 5.58 9.04 -5.77
N THR A 90 4.29 8.87 -5.50
CA THR A 90 3.77 7.79 -4.66
C THR A 90 4.01 6.42 -5.31
N ILE A 91 3.75 6.30 -6.62
CA ILE A 91 4.01 5.07 -7.38
C ILE A 91 5.51 4.77 -7.42
N GLN A 92 6.33 5.80 -7.64
CA GLN A 92 7.79 5.67 -7.66
C GLN A 92 8.32 5.19 -6.31
N ASN A 93 7.83 5.72 -5.19
CA ASN A 93 8.24 5.32 -3.86
C ASN A 93 7.93 3.84 -3.58
N ARG A 94 6.75 3.36 -3.98
CA ARG A 94 6.34 1.95 -3.84
C ARG A 94 7.22 1.02 -4.69
N LEU A 95 7.45 1.39 -5.95
CA LEU A 95 8.36 0.66 -6.84
C LEU A 95 9.79 0.64 -6.29
N ASN A 96 10.27 1.77 -5.76
CA ASN A 96 11.60 1.87 -5.18
C ASN A 96 11.73 1.01 -3.92
N LEU A 97 10.72 1.00 -3.06
CA LEU A 97 10.73 0.22 -1.83
C LEU A 97 10.94 -1.27 -2.10
N VAL A 98 10.36 -1.80 -3.18
CA VAL A 98 10.48 -3.21 -3.58
C VAL A 98 11.82 -3.53 -4.26
N ARG A 99 12.54 -2.54 -4.78
CA ARG A 99 13.82 -2.76 -5.48
C ARG A 99 14.97 -3.08 -4.53
N ASP A 100 14.91 -2.62 -3.29
CA ASP A 100 15.95 -2.81 -2.30
C ASP A 100 15.51 -3.88 -1.29
N LEU A 101 16.03 -5.10 -1.45
CA LEU A 101 15.56 -6.26 -0.71
C LEU A 101 15.77 -6.10 0.81
N ALA A 102 16.86 -5.47 1.24
CA ALA A 102 17.15 -5.26 2.66
C ALA A 102 16.14 -4.30 3.31
N VAL A 103 15.80 -3.20 2.62
CA VAL A 103 14.78 -2.24 3.10
C VAL A 103 13.39 -2.88 3.05
N ALA A 104 13.06 -3.61 1.98
CA ALA A 104 11.80 -4.33 1.85
C ALA A 104 11.60 -5.35 2.98
N GLU A 105 12.62 -6.13 3.30
CA GLU A 105 12.60 -7.10 4.40
C GLU A 105 12.44 -6.41 5.76
N ALA A 106 13.13 -5.30 6.00
CA ALA A 106 12.99 -4.55 7.24
C ALA A 106 11.59 -3.96 7.43
N VAL A 107 10.93 -3.56 6.35
CA VAL A 107 9.51 -3.14 6.38
C VAL A 107 8.58 -4.32 6.59
N LEU A 108 8.83 -5.45 5.92
CA LEU A 108 8.01 -6.66 6.04
C LEU A 108 8.05 -7.26 7.45
N SER A 109 9.22 -7.27 8.09
CA SER A 109 9.38 -7.69 9.49
C SER A 109 8.99 -6.62 10.51
N GLU A 110 8.35 -5.53 10.08
CA GLU A 110 7.90 -4.41 10.93
C GLU A 110 9.02 -3.74 11.75
N ARG A 111 10.29 -3.94 11.38
CA ARG A 111 11.44 -3.30 12.05
C ARG A 111 11.51 -1.81 11.76
N ILE A 112 10.98 -1.39 10.62
CA ILE A 112 10.82 0.01 10.25
C ILE A 112 9.45 0.24 9.59
N PRO A 113 8.84 1.43 9.76
CA PRO A 113 7.63 1.77 9.03
C PRO A 113 7.95 2.01 7.53
N PRO A 114 6.99 1.76 6.61
CA PRO A 114 7.18 2.00 5.18
C PRO A 114 7.64 3.41 4.84
N THR A 115 7.16 4.42 5.58
CA THR A 115 7.52 5.82 5.41
C THR A 115 9.02 6.06 5.64
N ALA A 116 9.61 5.44 6.67
CA ALA A 116 11.06 5.49 6.89
C ALA A 116 11.81 4.83 5.72
N GLY A 117 11.30 3.70 5.22
CA GLY A 117 11.83 3.05 4.01
C GLY A 117 11.89 3.99 2.80
N PHE A 118 10.85 4.79 2.54
CA PHE A 118 10.84 5.77 1.45
C PHE A 118 11.94 6.83 1.59
N HIS A 119 12.23 7.26 2.82
CA HIS A 119 13.34 8.17 3.08
C HIS A 119 14.68 7.48 2.81
N ILE A 120 14.91 6.29 3.38
CA ILE A 120 16.15 5.52 3.18
C ILE A 120 16.45 5.29 1.70
N MET A 121 15.43 5.01 0.87
CA MET A 121 15.59 4.82 -0.58
C MET A 121 16.16 6.03 -1.34
N ARG A 122 16.17 7.22 -0.74
CA ARG A 122 16.78 8.44 -1.32
C ARG A 122 18.30 8.47 -1.15
N LEU A 123 18.85 7.66 -0.25
CA LEU A 123 20.29 7.50 -0.12
C LEU A 123 20.85 6.69 -1.30
N PRO A 124 22.13 6.90 -1.65
CA PRO A 124 22.83 6.02 -2.57
C PRO A 124 22.84 4.55 -2.08
N PRO A 125 22.75 3.56 -2.99
CA PRO A 125 22.71 2.13 -2.62
C PRO A 125 23.80 1.72 -1.63
N GLU A 126 25.01 2.23 -1.80
CA GLU A 126 26.18 1.95 -0.97
C GLU A 126 26.04 2.39 0.50
N MET A 127 25.16 3.36 0.80
CA MET A 127 24.92 3.85 2.15
C MET A 127 23.70 3.23 2.83
N ARG A 128 22.78 2.63 2.07
CA ARG A 128 21.46 2.21 2.58
C ARG A 128 21.57 1.10 3.61
N THR A 129 22.36 0.07 3.35
CA THR A 129 22.47 -1.10 4.25
C THR A 129 23.03 -0.69 5.61
N THR A 130 24.11 0.09 5.62
CA THR A 130 24.73 0.60 6.85
C THR A 130 23.78 1.49 7.63
N TYR A 131 23.09 2.40 6.94
CA TYR A 131 22.15 3.31 7.57
C TYR A 131 20.89 2.60 8.09
N LEU A 132 20.39 1.61 7.37
CA LEU A 132 19.27 0.78 7.82
C LEU A 132 19.61 0.05 9.12
N ALA A 133 20.82 -0.53 9.21
CA ALA A 133 21.28 -1.17 10.44
C ALA A 133 21.37 -0.19 11.62
N GLU A 134 21.86 1.04 11.37
CA GLU A 134 21.88 2.13 12.35
C GLU A 134 20.47 2.51 12.80
N ALA A 135 19.55 2.69 11.86
CA ALA A 135 18.17 3.09 12.12
C ALA A 135 17.42 2.06 12.97
N VAL A 136 17.60 0.76 12.66
CA VAL A 136 17.00 -0.34 13.42
C VAL A 136 17.62 -0.45 14.81
N ARG A 137 18.96 -0.37 14.92
CA ARG A 137 19.66 -0.49 16.21
C ARG A 137 19.28 0.59 17.21
N HIS A 138 19.10 1.83 16.73
CA HIS A 138 18.76 2.97 17.57
C HIS A 138 17.26 3.27 17.66
N GLY A 139 16.42 2.47 16.98
CA GLY A 139 14.97 2.68 16.96
C GLY A 139 14.57 4.07 16.45
N LEU A 140 15.20 4.53 15.37
CA LEU A 140 14.98 5.89 14.87
C LEU A 140 13.52 6.08 14.41
N THR A 141 12.93 7.21 14.81
CA THR A 141 11.60 7.61 14.36
C THR A 141 11.62 8.06 12.89
N VAL A 142 10.46 8.07 12.23
CA VAL A 142 10.31 8.51 10.84
C VAL A 142 10.89 9.90 10.61
N GLU A 143 10.65 10.83 11.55
CA GLU A 143 11.12 12.21 11.42
C GLU A 143 12.64 12.32 11.58
N GLN A 144 13.23 11.54 12.49
CA GLN A 144 14.69 11.47 12.64
C GLN A 144 15.34 10.90 11.38
N VAL A 145 14.77 9.81 10.83
CA VAL A 145 15.23 9.21 9.58
C VAL A 145 15.15 10.22 8.44
N ARG A 146 14.01 10.90 8.30
CA ARG A 146 13.81 11.94 7.28
C ARG A 146 14.86 13.04 7.39
N ALA A 147 15.02 13.63 8.58
CA ALA A 147 15.91 14.76 8.80
C ALA A 147 17.38 14.41 8.52
N ASP A 148 17.84 13.23 8.96
CA ASP A 148 19.21 12.79 8.73
C ASP A 148 19.46 12.46 7.25
N VAL A 149 18.54 11.76 6.60
CA VAL A 149 18.62 11.50 5.15
C VAL A 149 18.63 12.80 4.36
N ASP A 150 17.75 13.76 4.69
CA ASP A 150 17.70 15.06 4.01
C ASP A 150 19.03 15.82 4.13
N ARG A 151 19.65 15.76 5.32
CA ARG A 151 20.99 16.33 5.55
C ARG A 151 22.05 15.64 4.69
N ARG A 152 22.13 14.31 4.72
CA ARG A 152 23.11 13.52 3.95
C ARG A 152 22.97 13.76 2.44
N VAL A 153 21.75 13.72 1.92
CA VAL A 153 21.47 13.99 0.49
C VAL A 153 21.87 15.41 0.10
N THR A 154 21.64 16.40 0.97
CA THR A 154 22.03 17.79 0.70
C THR A 154 23.55 17.94 0.62
N ILE A 155 24.28 17.31 1.55
CA ILE A 155 25.75 17.31 1.56
C ILE A 155 26.29 16.64 0.29
N LEU A 156 25.77 15.46 -0.08
CA LEU A 156 26.19 14.74 -1.29
C LEU A 156 25.97 15.55 -2.57
N ARG A 157 24.87 16.32 -2.64
CA ARG A 157 24.60 17.22 -3.78
C ARG A 157 25.53 18.41 -3.83
N ALA A 158 25.92 18.94 -2.67
CA ALA A 158 26.84 20.07 -2.58
C ALA A 158 28.27 19.67 -3.00
N THR A 159 28.71 18.47 -2.63
CA THR A 159 30.03 17.96 -3.01
C THR A 159 30.12 17.50 -4.48
N SER A 160 29.00 17.09 -5.09
CA SER A 160 28.97 16.63 -6.47
C SER A 160 28.86 17.73 -7.53
N LYS A 161 28.55 18.99 -7.15
CA LYS A 161 28.41 20.09 -8.11
C LYS A 161 29.80 20.66 -8.43
N PRO A 162 30.33 20.54 -9.67
CA PRO A 162 31.59 21.18 -10.01
C PRO A 162 31.43 22.69 -9.88
N ARG A 163 32.38 23.32 -9.19
CA ARG A 163 32.56 24.78 -9.13
C ARG A 163 32.75 25.23 -10.57
N GLN A 164 31.68 25.72 -11.22
CA GLN A 164 31.78 26.26 -12.58
C GLN A 164 32.88 27.32 -12.57
N ALA A 165 33.99 27.00 -13.25
CA ALA A 165 35.12 27.89 -13.37
C ALA A 165 34.62 29.16 -14.05
N ALA A 166 34.71 30.28 -13.34
CA ALA A 166 34.55 31.59 -13.93
C ALA A 166 35.61 31.72 -15.03
N THR A 167 35.19 31.68 -16.30
CA THR A 167 36.06 32.07 -17.40
C THR A 167 36.46 33.53 -17.15
N PRO A 168 37.77 33.86 -17.00
CA PRO A 168 38.17 35.23 -16.90
C PRO A 168 37.86 35.88 -18.24
N ASN A 169 36.97 36.87 -18.23
CA ASN A 169 36.65 37.65 -19.40
C ASN A 169 37.89 38.47 -19.76
N VAL A 170 38.67 37.98 -20.73
CA VAL A 170 39.79 38.73 -21.30
C VAL A 170 39.21 39.73 -22.29
N ARG A 171 39.44 41.01 -21.98
CA ARG A 171 39.07 42.18 -22.79
C ARG A 171 39.83 42.23 -24.11
#